data_AF-W1Y8T5-F1
#
_entry.id   AF-W1Y8T5-F1
#
_cell.length_a   1.000
_cell.length_b   1.000
_cell.length_c   1.000
_cell.angle_alpha   90.00
_cell.angle_beta   90.00
_cell.angle_gamma   90.00
#
_symmetry.space_group_name_H-M   'P 1'
#
loop_
_entity.id
_entity.type
_entity.pdbx_description
1 polymer ?
#
loop_
_entity_poly.entity_id
_entity_poly.type
_entity_poly.pdbx_seq_one_letter_code
_entity_poly.pdbx_strand_id
1 'polypeptide(L)'
;QAVREVMTTLWPFLEQNPKYRQMSLLERLVEPERVIQFRVVWVDDRNQVQVNRAWRVQFSSAIGPYKGGMRFHPSVNLSIL
;
A
#
# COMPACT_ATOMS: atom_id res chain seq x y z
N GLN A 1 3.76 -11.64 -0.70
CA GLN A 1 2.73 -12.66 -0.41
C GLN A 1 1.36 -12.25 -0.96
N ALA A 2 0.80 -11.13 -0.50
CA ALA A 2 -0.54 -10.67 -0.90
C ALA A 2 -0.81 -10.67 -2.43
N VAL A 3 0.09 -10.08 -3.24
CA VAL A 3 -0.06 -10.07 -4.71
C VAL A 3 -0.16 -11.48 -5.29
N ARG A 4 0.68 -12.41 -4.81
CA ARG A 4 0.70 -13.79 -5.31
C ARG A 4 -0.61 -14.51 -5.02
N GLU A 5 -1.14 -14.38 -3.80
CA GLU A 5 -2.40 -15.03 -3.41
C GLU A 5 -3.59 -14.54 -4.24
N VAL A 6 -3.68 -13.23 -4.44
CA VAL A 6 -4.72 -12.62 -5.28
C VAL A 6 -4.59 -13.06 -6.74
N MET A 7 -3.38 -12.99 -7.31
CA MET A 7 -3.14 -13.36 -8.71
C MET A 7 -3.41 -14.84 -8.99
N THR A 8 -2.99 -15.74 -8.09
CA THR A 8 -3.30 -17.18 -8.21
C THR A 8 -4.81 -17.42 -8.25
N THR A 9 -5.58 -16.68 -7.44
CA THR A 9 -7.05 -16.82 -7.38
C THR A 9 -7.72 -16.28 -8.65
N LEU A 10 -7.23 -15.15 -9.19
CA LEU A 10 -7.81 -14.51 -10.36
C LEU A 10 -7.37 -15.15 -11.69
N TRP A 11 -6.28 -15.93 -11.71
CA TRP A 11 -5.69 -16.44 -12.95
C TRP A 11 -6.67 -17.20 -13.86
N PRO A 12 -7.46 -18.17 -13.36
CA PRO A 12 -8.42 -18.90 -14.20
C PRO A 12 -9.50 -17.98 -14.80
N PHE A 13 -9.92 -16.94 -14.06
CA PHE A 13 -10.88 -15.95 -14.55
C PHE A 13 -10.28 -15.07 -15.66
N LEU A 14 -9.01 -14.66 -15.50
CA LEU A 14 -8.30 -13.84 -16.47
C LEU A 14 -8.03 -14.60 -17.79
N GLU A 15 -7.87 -15.93 -17.71
CA GLU A 15 -7.77 -16.80 -18.88
C GLU A 15 -9.05 -16.77 -19.72
N GLN A 16 -10.21 -16.85 -19.05
CA GLN A 16 -11.53 -16.80 -19.70
C GLN A 16 -11.94 -15.37 -20.12
N ASN A 17 -11.34 -14.33 -19.53
CA ASN A 17 -11.72 -12.94 -19.73
C ASN A 17 -10.51 -12.07 -20.14
N PRO A 18 -10.00 -12.19 -21.39
CA PRO A 18 -8.75 -11.56 -21.82
C PRO A 18 -8.77 -10.02 -21.74
N LYS A 19 -9.96 -9.40 -21.77
CA LYS A 19 -10.11 -7.94 -21.63
C LYS A 19 -9.43 -7.38 -20.37
N TYR A 20 -9.39 -8.14 -19.26
CA TYR A 20 -8.79 -7.69 -18.00
C TYR A 20 -7.26 -7.82 -17.96
N ARG A 21 -6.64 -8.39 -19.02
CA ARG A 21 -5.18 -8.41 -19.20
C ARG A 21 -4.68 -7.34 -20.17
N GLN A 22 -5.59 -6.53 -20.72
CA GLN A 22 -5.25 -5.45 -21.66
C GLN A 22 -4.80 -4.19 -20.92
N MET A 23 -4.17 -3.26 -21.65
CA MET A 23 -3.76 -1.94 -21.15
C MET A 23 -2.93 -2.00 -19.86
N SER A 24 -2.12 -3.06 -19.73
CA SER A 24 -1.29 -3.34 -18.54
C SER A 24 -2.07 -3.15 -17.23
N LEU A 25 -3.32 -3.64 -17.21
CA LEU A 25 -4.22 -3.42 -16.08
C LEU A 25 -3.68 -4.05 -14.80
N LEU A 26 -3.06 -5.23 -14.88
CA LEU A 26 -2.54 -5.93 -13.71
C LEU A 26 -1.30 -5.23 -13.15
N GLU A 27 -0.42 -4.73 -14.02
CA GLU A 27 0.79 -4.00 -13.66
C GLU A 27 0.43 -2.67 -12.97
N ARG A 28 -0.58 -1.96 -13.49
CA ARG A 28 -1.10 -0.76 -12.83
C ARG A 28 -1.83 -1.06 -11.52
N LEU A 29 -2.44 -2.24 -11.40
CA LEU A 29 -3.17 -2.64 -10.21
C LEU A 29 -2.22 -3.01 -9.06
N VAL A 30 -1.01 -3.50 -9.32
CA VAL A 30 -0.06 -3.89 -8.27
C VAL A 30 0.84 -2.75 -7.82
N GLU A 31 0.90 -1.66 -8.58
CA GLU A 31 1.69 -0.47 -8.27
C GLU A 31 0.80 0.58 -7.57
N PRO A 32 1.16 1.07 -6.37
CA PRO A 32 0.38 2.11 -5.71
C PRO A 32 0.40 3.42 -6.51
N GLU A 33 -0.74 4.11 -6.59
CA GLU A 33 -0.81 5.43 -7.24
C GLU A 33 0.12 6.46 -6.60
N ARG A 34 0.28 6.41 -5.27
CA ARG A 34 1.19 7.30 -4.53
C ARG A 34 1.63 6.69 -3.21
N VAL A 35 2.91 6.88 -2.89
CA VAL A 35 3.46 6.59 -1.56
C VAL A 35 4.07 7.86 -0.99
N ILE A 36 3.64 8.26 0.21
CA ILE A 36 4.20 9.40 0.93
C ILE A 36 4.98 8.86 2.13
N GLN A 37 6.28 9.15 2.18
CA GLN A 37 7.14 8.84 3.31
C GLN A 37 7.61 10.15 3.95
N PHE A 38 7.47 10.27 5.27
CA PHE A 38 7.84 11.50 5.96
C PHE A 38 8.38 11.25 7.37
N ARG A 39 9.14 12.24 7.87
CA ARG A 39 9.70 12.24 9.21
C ARG A 39 8.69 12.82 10.20
N VAL A 40 8.54 12.15 11.34
CA VAL A 40 7.76 12.64 12.49
C VAL A 40 8.74 12.89 13.63
N VAL A 41 8.85 14.15 14.05
CA VAL A 41 9.70 14.56 15.18
C VAL A 41 8.80 14.96 16.34
N TRP A 42 9.09 14.46 17.52
CA TRP A 42 8.33 14.77 18.74
C TRP A 42 9.27 14.79 19.95
N VAL A 43 8.79 15.31 21.08
CA VAL A 43 9.55 15.39 22.34
C VAL A 43 8.83 14.53 23.37
N ASP A 44 9.58 13.71 24.10
CA ASP A 44 9.04 12.84 25.15
C ASP A 44 8.98 13.52 26.53
N ASP A 45 8.41 12.83 27.52
CA ASP A 45 8.28 13.32 28.90
C ASP A 45 9.63 13.55 29.61
N ARG A 46 10.74 13.03 29.06
CA ARG A 46 12.12 13.26 29.54
C ARG A 46 12.81 14.40 28.78
N ASN A 47 12.06 15.15 27.99
CA ASN A 47 12.54 16.24 27.16
C ASN A 47 13.58 15.80 26.10
N GLN A 48 13.52 14.54 25.66
CA GLN A 48 14.37 14.02 24.60
C GLN A 48 13.65 14.08 23.26
N VAL A 49 14.40 14.46 22.21
CA VAL A 49 13.88 14.50 20.85
C VAL A 49 13.85 13.10 20.27
N GLN A 50 12.67 12.67 19.84
CA GLN A 50 12.41 11.40 19.20
C GLN A 50 12.11 11.60 17.71
N VAL A 51 12.61 10.69 16.87
CA VAL A 51 12.44 10.75 15.42
C VAL A 51 11.92 9.42 14.91
N ASN A 52 10.73 9.44 14.31
CA ASN A 52 10.10 8.29 13.69
C ASN A 52 9.86 8.54 12.19
N ARG A 53 9.64 7.44 11.47
CA ARG A 53 9.22 7.47 10.08
C ARG A 53 7.75 7.07 10.01
N ALA A 54 6.99 7.81 9.19
CA ALA A 54 5.60 7.52 8.90
C ALA A 54 5.38 7.40 7.39
N TRP A 55 4.30 6.71 7.04
CA TRP A 55 3.91 6.46 5.66
C TRP A 55 2.42 6.67 5.45
N ARG A 56 2.07 7.10 4.24
CA ARG A 56 0.70 6.98 3.70
C ARG A 56 0.79 6.37 2.31
N VAL A 57 0.34 5.11 2.20
CA VAL A 57 0.20 4.41 0.91
C VAL A 57 -1.21 4.69 0.39
N GLN A 58 -1.29 5.36 -0.75
CA GLN A 58 -2.51 5.69 -1.48
C GLN A 58 -2.58 4.75 -2.68
N PHE A 59 -3.07 3.52 -2.44
CA PHE A 59 -2.89 2.42 -3.37
C PHE A 59 -3.75 2.53 -4.63
N SER A 60 -5.06 2.72 -4.47
CA SER A 60 -5.98 2.92 -5.59
C SER A 60 -7.12 3.86 -5.22
N SER A 61 -7.52 4.72 -6.15
CA SER A 61 -8.67 5.63 -6.07
C SER A 61 -9.75 5.34 -7.12
N ALA A 62 -9.65 4.20 -7.83
CA ALA A 62 -10.51 3.87 -8.97
C ALA A 62 -12.03 3.89 -8.67
N ILE A 63 -12.42 3.67 -7.40
CA ILE A 63 -13.82 3.64 -6.96
C ILE A 63 -14.16 4.70 -5.90
N GLY A 64 -13.26 5.67 -5.64
CA GLY A 64 -13.49 6.73 -4.67
C GLY A 64 -12.23 7.14 -3.89
N PRO A 65 -12.37 7.96 -2.83
CA PRO A 65 -11.24 8.42 -2.03
C PRO A 65 -10.48 7.27 -1.35
N TYR A 66 -9.16 7.45 -1.18
CA TYR A 66 -8.32 6.46 -0.51
C TYR A 66 -8.84 6.13 0.91
N LYS A 67 -9.11 4.85 1.17
CA LYS A 67 -9.61 4.38 2.46
C LYS A 67 -8.68 3.33 3.06
N GLY A 68 -8.33 3.52 4.33
CA GLY A 68 -7.46 2.61 5.08
C GLY A 68 -7.07 3.21 6.43
N GLY A 69 -6.88 2.35 7.43
CA GLY A 69 -6.52 2.75 8.79
C GLY A 69 -5.07 3.26 8.92
N MET A 70 -4.66 3.54 10.15
CA MET A 70 -3.29 3.85 10.53
C MET A 70 -2.82 2.82 11.54
N ARG A 71 -1.56 2.38 11.43
CA ARG A 71 -0.95 1.41 12.35
C ARG A 71 0.29 2.01 12.96
N PHE A 72 0.34 2.10 14.29
CA PHE A 72 1.53 2.48 15.04
C PHE A 72 2.07 1.22 15.71
N HIS A 73 3.16 0.70 15.19
CA HIS A 73 3.85 -0.46 15.75
C HIS A 73 5.32 -0.44 15.30
N PRO A 74 6.29 -0.80 16.15
CA PRO A 74 7.71 -0.74 15.82
C PRO A 74 8.10 -1.61 14.61
N SER A 75 7.31 -2.63 14.27
CA SER A 75 7.55 -3.46 13.07
C SER A 75 7.10 -2.83 11.76
N VAL A 76 6.38 -1.70 11.76
CA VAL A 76 5.83 -1.11 10.53
C VAL A 76 6.96 -0.64 9.62
N ASN A 77 6.89 -1.07 8.35
CA ASN A 77 7.73 -0.60 7.26
C ASN A 77 6.92 -0.57 5.97
N LEU A 78 7.50 -0.02 4.89
CA LEU A 78 6.80 0.12 3.60
C LEU A 78 6.38 -1.23 2.97
N SER A 79 7.04 -2.34 3.29
CA SER A 79 6.66 -3.66 2.75
C SER A 79 5.47 -4.29 3.49
N ILE A 80 5.22 -3.86 4.73
CA ILE A 80 4.10 -4.35 5.56
C ILE A 80 2.82 -3.55 5.28
N LEU A 81 2.96 -2.33 4.76
CA LEU A 81 1.88 -1.44 4.36
C LEU A 81 1.55 -1.59 2.87
#